data_AF-A0A3D8YVR7-F1
#
_entry.id   AF-A0A3D8YVR7-F1
#
_cell.length_a   1.000
_cell.length_b   1.000
_cell.length_c   1.000
_cell.angle_alpha   90.00
_cell.angle_beta   90.00
_cell.angle_gamma   90.00
#
_symmetry.space_group_name_H-M   'P 1'
#
loop_
_entity.id
_entity.type
_entity.pdbx_description
1 polymer ?
#
loop_
_entity_poly.entity_id
_entity_poly.type
_entity_poly.pdbx_seq_one_letter_code
_entity_poly.pdbx_strand_id
1 'polypeptide(L)' 'MRENLKVAFIVSLISIIGIPILFLILSLNTGNWKFFLISIGPALVGGLTLLVITLQRMKQKKQAVMLSKS' A
#
# COMPACT_ATOMS: atom_id res chain seq x y z
N MET A 1 -19.95 -5.57 -1.17
CA MET A 1 -18.73 -6.19 -0.60
C MET A 1 -18.52 -5.63 0.80
N ARG A 2 -18.29 -6.46 1.83
CA ARG A 2 -17.97 -5.94 3.19
C ARG A 2 -16.58 -5.31 3.15
N GLU A 3 -16.49 -4.01 3.42
CA GLU A 3 -15.20 -3.31 3.48
C GLU A 3 -14.37 -3.77 4.69
N ASN A 4 -13.46 -4.71 4.45
CA ASN A 4 -12.50 -5.19 5.41
C ASN A 4 -11.25 -4.31 5.37
N LEU A 5 -11.29 -3.18 6.09
CA LEU A 5 -10.17 -2.25 6.22
C LEU A 5 -8.88 -2.94 6.68
N LYS A 6 -8.97 -4.02 7.47
CA LYS A 6 -7.83 -4.86 7.84
C LYS A 6 -7.14 -5.48 6.62
N VAL A 7 -7.90 -5.98 5.65
CA VAL A 7 -7.36 -6.57 4.42
C VAL A 7 -6.72 -5.49 3.54
N ALA A 8 -7.37 -4.33 3.40
CA ALA A 8 -6.80 -3.20 2.66
C ALA A 8 -5.46 -2.73 3.25
N PHE A 9 -5.36 -2.68 4.58
CA PHE A 9 -4.13 -2.32 5.28
C PHE A 9 -3.02 -3.36 5.09
N ILE A 10 -3.34 -4.66 5.17
CA ILE A 10 -2.40 -5.75 4.89
C ILE A 10 -1.89 -5.69 3.45
N VAL A 11 -2.79 -5.52 2.48
CA VAL A 11 -2.41 -5.41 1.06
C VAL A 11 -1.55 -4.18 0.80
N SER A 12 -1.83 -3.06 1.46
CA SER A 12 -0.99 -1.86 1.41
C SER A 12 0.40 -2.10 1.98
N LEU A 13 0.50 -2.82 3.10
CA LEU A 13 1.78 -3.14 3.74
C LEU A 13 2.61 -4.11 2.89
N ILE A 14 1.96 -5.14 2.33
CA ILE A 14 2.58 -6.09 1.40
C ILE A 14 3.02 -5.38 0.12
N SER A 15 2.28 -4.41 -0.40
CA SER A 15 2.71 -3.67 -1.59
C SER A 15 3.94 -2.80 -1.32
N ILE A 16 4.03 -2.18 -0.14
CA ILE A 16 5.19 -1.37 0.26
C ILE A 16 6.45 -2.21 0.45
N ILE A 17 6.34 -3.46 0.92
CA ILE A 17 7.50 -4.32 1.21
C ILE A 17 7.79 -5.32 0.08
N GLY A 18 6.75 -5.95 -0.46
CA GLY A 18 6.85 -7.00 -1.47
C GLY A 18 7.32 -6.49 -2.83
N ILE A 19 6.89 -5.30 -3.27
CA ILE A 19 7.33 -4.73 -4.55
C ILE A 19 8.85 -4.43 -4.49
N PRO A 20 9.39 -3.72 -3.48
CA PRO A 20 10.84 -3.52 -3.37
C PRO A 20 11.64 -4.81 -3.26
N ILE A 21 11.14 -5.82 -2.52
CA ILE A 21 11.84 -7.11 -2.38
C ILE A 21 11.93 -7.84 -3.72
N LEU A 22 10.84 -7.88 -4.50
CA LEU A 22 10.86 -8.49 -5.84
C LEU A 22 11.87 -7.80 -6.77
N PHE A 23 11.88 -6.48 -6.76
CA PHE A 23 12.84 -5.71 -7.56
C PHE A 23 14.28 -5.80 -7.04
N LEU A 24 14.48 -6.01 -5.75
CA LEU A 24 15.79 -6.30 -5.16
C LEU A 24 16.33 -7.64 -5.66
N ILE A 25 15.50 -8.70 -5.66
CA ILE A 25 15.87 -10.02 -6.19
C ILE A 25 16.20 -9.93 -7.68
N LEU A 26 15.37 -9.23 -8.47
CA LEU A 26 15.63 -9.00 -9.89
C LEU A 26 16.93 -8.22 -10.13
N SER A 27 17.20 -7.20 -9.30
CA SER A 27 18.42 -6.39 -9.38
C SER A 27 19.67 -7.20 -9.05
N LEU A 28 19.60 -8.08 -8.05
CA LEU A 28 20.69 -8.99 -7.70
C LEU A 28 20.94 -10.02 -8.81
N ASN A 29 19.87 -10.55 -9.43
CA ASN A 29 19.98 -11.56 -10.49
C ASN A 29 20.47 -10.98 -11.83
N THR A 30 20.13 -9.73 -12.14
CA THR A 30 20.56 -9.04 -13.38
C THR A 30 21.86 -8.26 -13.23
N GLY A 31 22.36 -8.08 -12.00
CA GLY A 31 23.51 -7.21 -11.70
C GLY A 31 23.24 -5.72 -11.97
N ASN A 32 22.01 -5.35 -12.34
CA ASN A 32 21.67 -4.01 -12.82
C ASN A 32 20.75 -3.29 -11.82
N TRP A 33 21.38 -2.48 -10.96
CA TRP A 33 20.75 -1.68 -9.91
C TRP A 33 19.72 -0.67 -10.41
N LYS A 34 19.68 -0.38 -11.72
CA LYS A 34 18.62 0.44 -12.33
C LYS A 34 17.23 -0.15 -12.13
N PHE A 35 17.07 -1.47 -12.12
CA PHE A 35 15.76 -2.10 -11.89
C PHE A 35 15.23 -1.75 -10.50
N PHE A 36 16.09 -1.82 -9.48
CA PHE A 36 15.73 -1.43 -8.11
C PHE A 36 15.39 0.07 -8.05
N LEU A 37 16.21 0.95 -8.61
CA LEU A 37 15.99 2.41 -8.59
C LEU A 37 14.73 2.85 -9.34
N ILE A 38 14.41 2.24 -10.49
CA ILE A 38 13.21 2.55 -11.27
C ILE A 38 11.95 2.07 -10.54
N SER A 39 12.03 0.98 -9.78
CA SER A 39 10.89 0.42 -9.05
C SER A 39 10.43 1.26 -7.87
N ILE A 40 11.33 2.10 -7.32
CA ILE A 40 11.05 2.95 -6.15
C ILE A 40 9.91 3.92 -6.45
N GLY A 41 9.87 4.52 -7.64
CA GLY A 41 8.82 5.46 -8.04
C GLY A 41 7.42 4.83 -8.02
N PRO A 42 7.16 3.77 -8.80
CA PRO A 42 5.88 3.06 -8.81
C PRO A 42 5.51 2.45 -7.45
N ALA A 43 6.48 1.93 -6.69
CA ALA A 43 6.23 1.34 -5.37
C ALA A 43 5.78 2.40 -4.35
N LEU A 44 6.43 3.57 -4.33
CA LEU A 44 6.02 4.69 -3.49
C LEU A 44 4.65 5.22 -3.90
N VAL A 45 4.41 5.44 -5.20
CA VAL A 45 3.14 5.96 -5.69
C VAL A 45 2.01 4.98 -5.36
N GLY A 46 2.15 3.70 -5.71
CA GLY A 46 1.14 2.69 -5.42
C GLY A 46 0.91 2.50 -3.92
N GLY A 47 1.99 2.35 -3.15
CA GLY A 47 1.95 2.14 -1.71
C GLY A 47 1.34 3.32 -0.94
N LEU A 48 1.82 4.55 -1.18
CA LEU A 48 1.32 5.74 -0.49
C LEU A 48 -0.11 6.09 -0.92
N THR A 49 -0.45 5.97 -2.20
CA THR A 49 -1.81 6.26 -2.68
C THR A 49 -2.82 5.33 -2.03
N LEU A 50 -2.50 4.03 -1.96
CA LEU A 50 -3.37 3.04 -1.34
C LEU A 50 -3.52 3.27 0.18
N LEU A 51 -2.44 3.71 0.84
CA LEU A 51 -2.42 4.04 2.25
C LEU A 51 -3.28 5.27 2.55
N VAL A 52 -3.16 6.35 1.75
CA VAL A 52 -3.99 7.57 1.86
C VAL A 52 -5.48 7.25 1.68
N ILE A 53 -5.84 6.47 0.65
CA ILE A 53 -7.23 6.06 0.41
C ILE A 53 -7.76 5.25 1.60
N THR A 54 -6.95 4.33 2.14
CA THR A 54 -7.34 3.53 3.30
C THR A 54 -7.54 4.40 4.54
N LEU A 55 -6.65 5.35 4.81
CA LEU A 55 -6.78 6.31 5.92
C LEU A 55 -8.05 7.18 5.80
N GLN A 56 -8.36 7.66 4.58
CA GLN A 56 -9.58 8.42 4.32
C GLN A 56 -10.84 7.59 4.61
N ARG A 57 -10.89 6.34 4.12
CA ARG A 57 -12.01 5.44 4.39
C ARG A 57 -12.15 5.11 5.88
N MET A 58 -11.05 4.93 6.61
CA MET A 58 -11.10 4.75 8.06
C MET A 58 -11.68 5.96 8.78
N LYS A 59 -11.28 7.19 8.41
CA LYS A 59 -11.84 8.43 8.97
C LYS A 59 -13.34 8.53 8.71
N GLN A 60 -13.78 8.30 7.47
CA GLN A 60 -15.20 8.34 7.10
C GLN A 60 -16.02 7.28 7.84
N LYS A 61 -15.51 6.05 7.94
CA LYS A 61 -16.16 4.97 8.69
C LYS A 61 -16.29 5.29 10.18
N LYS A 62 -15.28 5.94 10.77
CA LYS A 62 -15.31 6.36 12.18
C LYS A 62 -16.35 7.46 12.44
N GLN A 63 -16.49 8.43 11.53
CA GLN A 63 -17.51 9.48 11.60
C GLN A 63 -18.93 8.92 11.40
N ALA A 64 -19.12 8.03 10.42
CA ALA A 64 -20.41 7.39 10.18
C ALA A 64 -20.89 6.54 11.37
N VAL A 65 -19.98 5.82 12.04
CA VAL A 65 -20.30 5.06 13.26
C VAL A 65 -20.64 5.96 14.45
N MET A 66 -20.04 7.15 14.52
CA MET A 66 -20.30 8.12 15.61
C MET A 66 -21.65 8.83 15.41
N LEU A 67 -22.03 9.13 14.16
CA LEU A 67 -23.33 9.72 13.80
C LEU A 67 -24.50 8.73 13.92
N SER A 68 -24.30 7.42 13.72
CA SER A 68 -25.36 6.42 13.92
C SER A 68 -25.61 6.05 15.38
N LYS A 69 -24.77 6.55 16.30
CA LYS A 69 -24.87 6.33 17.76
C LYS A 69 -25.38 7.55 18.54
N SER A 70 -25.58 8.68 17.86
CA SER A 70 -26.22 9.90 18.38
C SER A 70 -27.70 9.91 18.02
#